data_AF-A0A1G2HGL6-F1
#
_entry.id   AF-A0A1G2HGL6-F1
#
_cell.length_a   1.000
_cell.length_b   1.000
_cell.length_c   1.000
_cell.angle_alpha   90.00
_cell.angle_beta   90.00
_cell.angle_gamma   90.00
#
_symmetry.space_group_name_H-M   'P 1'
#
loop_
_entity.id
_entity.type
_entity.pdbx_description
1 polymer ?
#
loop_
_entity_poly.entity_id
_entity_poly.type
_entity_poly.pdbx_seq_one_letter_code
_entity_poly.pdbx_strand_id
1 'polypeptide(L)'
;MQKIFYIISTTFFIISIIALVVFGLPLGIDFKGGSLMELQFLPDSQGNSQVLSRDQIEQELKEVELGPISIQKGEDSTLLLRFKAVDEQVHQIIIQKLEVVSNSLVEEQRFDSVGPVIGKETINKTIKATVLVLIMIIAYVAFAFRKVSFPIKSWRYGLIAVITSFHDVIIALGIFSVYLYFKGGEVGVSIVAASLTILGYSVNDTIVVFDRIRENLLR
;
A
#
# COMPACT_ATOMS: atom_id res chain seq x y z
N MET A 1 0.22 12.49 -33.70
CA MET A 1 0.39 11.39 -32.72
C MET A 1 0.45 11.89 -31.28
N GLN A 2 1.22 12.93 -30.93
CA GLN A 2 1.32 13.46 -29.55
C GLN A 2 -0.03 13.78 -28.88
N LYS A 3 -0.98 14.39 -29.60
CA LYS A 3 -2.33 14.69 -29.08
C LYS A 3 -3.08 13.45 -28.59
N ILE A 4 -2.88 12.30 -29.24
CA ILE A 4 -3.53 11.04 -28.86
C ILE A 4 -2.95 10.54 -27.53
N PHE A 5 -1.62 10.57 -27.38
CA PHE A 5 -0.96 10.16 -26.13
C PHE A 5 -1.36 11.04 -24.95
N TYR A 6 -1.50 12.35 -25.12
CA TYR A 6 -1.98 13.22 -24.05
C TYR A 6 -3.43 12.92 -23.65
N ILE A 7 -4.31 12.63 -24.62
CA ILE A 7 -5.70 12.26 -24.33
C ILE A 7 -5.74 10.94 -23.56
N ILE A 8 -4.99 9.93 -24.00
CA ILE A 8 -4.91 8.63 -23.33
C ILE A 8 -4.40 8.81 -21.90
N SER A 9 -3.25 9.48 -21.72
CA SER A 9 -2.66 9.71 -20.40
C SER A 9 -3.60 10.44 -19.45
N THR A 10 -4.24 11.52 -19.92
CA THR A 10 -5.18 12.29 -19.11
C THR A 10 -6.40 11.46 -18.73
N THR A 11 -6.88 10.61 -19.64
CA THR A 11 -8.01 9.70 -19.38
C THR A 11 -7.66 8.70 -18.29
N PHE A 12 -6.50 8.04 -18.38
CA PHE A 12 -6.03 7.12 -17.35
C PHE A 12 -5.84 7.81 -16.00
N PHE A 13 -5.27 9.01 -16.00
CA PHE A 13 -5.12 9.81 -14.79
C PHE A 13 -6.48 10.11 -14.12
N ILE A 14 -7.48 10.54 -14.88
CA ILE A 14 -8.83 10.81 -14.37
C ILE A 14 -9.48 9.53 -13.83
N ILE A 15 -9.39 8.42 -14.58
CA ILE A 15 -9.91 7.12 -14.13
C ILE A 15 -9.25 6.69 -12.82
N SER A 16 -7.93 6.85 -12.69
CA SER A 16 -7.19 6.52 -11.47
C SER A 16 -7.61 7.40 -10.29
N ILE A 17 -7.88 8.69 -10.50
CA ILE A 17 -8.45 9.54 -9.44
C ILE A 17 -9.83 9.03 -9.02
N ILE A 18 -10.71 8.73 -9.98
CA ILE A 18 -12.04 8.20 -9.68
C ILE A 18 -11.92 6.89 -8.89
N ALA A 19 -11.04 5.99 -9.31
CA ALA A 19 -10.77 4.74 -8.60
C ALA A 19 -10.33 4.99 -7.15
N LEU A 20 -9.38 5.91 -6.93
CA LEU A 20 -8.91 6.25 -5.58
C LEU A 20 -10.03 6.82 -4.71
N VAL A 21 -10.95 7.61 -5.27
CA VAL A 21 -12.07 8.18 -4.52
C VAL A 21 -13.14 7.13 -4.21
N VAL A 22 -13.44 6.23 -5.15
CA VAL A 22 -14.50 5.22 -5.03
C VAL A 22 -14.07 4.03 -4.17
N PHE A 23 -12.88 3.49 -4.43
CA PHE A 23 -12.39 2.28 -3.77
C PHE A 23 -11.50 2.57 -2.57
N GLY A 24 -10.88 3.75 -2.53
CA GLY A 24 -10.00 4.15 -1.44
C GLY A 24 -8.68 3.37 -1.39
N LEU A 25 -7.91 3.64 -0.35
CA LEU A 25 -6.68 2.93 -0.03
C LEU A 25 -6.78 2.47 1.43
N PRO A 26 -7.34 1.29 1.69
CA PRO A 26 -7.51 0.80 3.06
C PRO A 26 -6.12 0.63 3.69
N LEU A 27 -5.85 1.39 4.75
CA LEU A 27 -4.58 1.29 5.48
C LEU A 27 -4.53 -0.01 6.27
N GLY A 28 -3.39 -0.70 6.22
CA GLY A 28 -3.15 -1.94 6.95
C GLY A 28 -2.63 -1.74 8.37
N ILE A 29 -2.26 -2.86 9.00
CA ILE A 29 -1.78 -2.91 10.39
C ILE A 29 -0.55 -2.04 10.64
N ASP A 30 0.30 -1.83 9.63
CA ASP A 30 1.49 -0.97 9.70
C ASP A 30 1.16 0.47 10.11
N PHE A 31 -0.04 0.96 9.77
CA PHE A 31 -0.46 2.34 10.02
C PHE A 31 -1.55 2.44 11.07
N LYS A 32 -2.54 1.53 11.05
CA LYS A 32 -3.64 1.54 12.03
C LYS A 32 -3.24 0.92 13.37
N GLY A 33 -2.22 0.06 13.37
CA GLY A 33 -2.04 -0.95 14.42
C GLY A 33 -3.11 -2.04 14.31
N GLY A 34 -2.83 -3.19 14.89
CA GLY A 34 -3.69 -4.38 14.79
C GLY A 34 -2.87 -5.65 14.71
N SER A 35 -3.58 -6.77 14.62
CA SER A 35 -2.99 -8.07 14.31
C SER A 35 -3.57 -8.59 13.00
N LEU A 36 -2.69 -9.18 12.19
CA LEU A 36 -3.01 -9.89 10.96
C LEU A 36 -2.58 -11.34 11.15
N MET A 37 -3.50 -12.26 10.92
CA MET A 37 -3.25 -13.69 11.06
C MET A 37 -3.74 -14.41 9.81
N GLU A 38 -2.87 -15.21 9.21
CA GLU A 38 -3.14 -16.01 8.01
C GLU A 38 -3.02 -17.48 8.38
N LEU A 39 -4.14 -18.18 8.27
CA LEU A 39 -4.30 -19.55 8.70
C LEU A 39 -4.66 -20.41 7.49
N GLN A 40 -3.97 -21.53 7.32
CA GLN A 40 -4.31 -22.54 6.32
C GLN A 40 -4.93 -23.76 7.02
N PHE A 41 -6.15 -24.10 6.62
CA PHE A 41 -6.82 -25.29 7.13
C PHE A 41 -6.41 -26.50 6.29
N LEU A 42 -5.62 -27.39 6.88
CA LEU A 42 -5.20 -28.62 6.21
C LEU A 42 -6.39 -29.58 6.05
N PRO A 43 -6.46 -30.34 4.95
CA PRO A 43 -7.50 -31.34 4.76
C PRO A 43 -7.45 -32.40 5.88
N ASP A 44 -8.62 -32.75 6.40
CA ASP A 44 -8.77 -33.82 7.39
C ASP A 44 -8.46 -35.20 6.79
N SER A 45 -8.53 -36.26 7.60
CA SER A 45 -8.34 -37.65 7.14
C SER A 45 -9.34 -38.11 6.08
N GLN A 46 -10.40 -37.33 5.79
CA GLN A 46 -11.38 -37.56 4.72
C GLN A 46 -11.17 -36.65 3.50
N GLY A 47 -10.10 -35.83 3.50
CA GLY A 47 -9.80 -34.91 2.41
C GLY A 47 -10.62 -33.62 2.43
N ASN A 48 -11.38 -33.37 3.49
CA ASN A 48 -12.21 -32.17 3.62
C ASN A 48 -11.45 -31.10 4.42
N SER A 49 -11.26 -29.92 3.82
CA SER A 49 -10.78 -28.74 4.52
C SER A 49 -11.98 -27.88 4.91
N GLN A 50 -12.51 -28.09 6.12
CA GLN A 50 -13.65 -27.30 6.59
C GLN A 50 -13.17 -25.92 7.07
N VAL A 51 -13.19 -24.94 6.17
CA VAL A 51 -12.97 -23.54 6.55
C VAL A 51 -14.18 -23.07 7.37
N LEU A 52 -13.93 -22.68 8.62
CA LEU A 52 -14.95 -22.20 9.54
C LEU A 52 -15.81 -21.08 8.92
N SER A 53 -17.10 -21.09 9.25
CA SER A 53 -17.99 -20.00 8.87
C SER A 53 -17.68 -18.76 9.71
N ARG A 54 -17.91 -17.57 9.13
CA ARG A 54 -17.69 -16.29 9.79
C ARG A 54 -18.35 -16.24 11.18
N ASP A 55 -19.59 -16.69 11.25
CA ASP A 55 -20.40 -16.66 12.48
C ASP A 55 -19.82 -17.58 13.58
N GLN A 56 -19.23 -18.72 13.19
CA GLN A 56 -18.59 -19.65 14.14
C GLN A 56 -17.34 -19.01 14.73
N ILE A 57 -16.51 -18.38 13.89
CA ILE A 57 -15.28 -17.70 14.34
C ILE A 57 -15.64 -16.53 15.26
N GLU A 58 -16.60 -15.68 14.87
CA GLU A 58 -17.02 -14.54 15.67
C GLU A 58 -17.62 -14.98 17.02
N GLN A 59 -18.34 -16.10 17.07
CA GLN A 59 -18.92 -16.63 18.31
C GLN A 59 -17.84 -17.17 19.27
N GLU A 60 -16.89 -17.95 18.75
CA GLU A 60 -15.85 -18.61 19.55
C GLU A 60 -14.78 -17.64 20.07
N LEU A 61 -14.50 -16.59 19.28
CA LEU A 61 -13.54 -15.56 19.62
C LEU A 61 -14.15 -14.37 20.36
N LYS A 62 -15.47 -14.38 20.59
CA LYS A 62 -16.17 -13.29 21.31
C LYS A 62 -15.66 -13.10 22.74
N GLU A 63 -15.22 -14.18 23.37
CA GLU A 63 -14.68 -14.21 24.73
C GLU A 63 -13.28 -13.59 24.84
N VAL A 64 -12.57 -13.42 23.72
CA VAL A 64 -11.15 -13.05 23.67
C VAL A 64 -10.94 -11.53 23.52
N GLU A 65 -11.99 -10.72 23.65
CA GLU A 65 -11.94 -9.24 23.56
C GLU A 65 -11.13 -8.67 22.36
N LEU A 66 -11.25 -9.28 21.19
CA LEU A 66 -10.46 -8.93 19.99
C LEU A 66 -10.91 -7.64 19.28
N GLY A 67 -12.01 -7.02 19.75
CA GLY A 67 -12.66 -5.90 19.08
C GLY A 67 -13.34 -6.33 17.76
N PRO A 68 -13.55 -5.42 16.79
CA PRO A 68 -14.13 -5.78 15.51
C PRO A 68 -13.17 -6.68 14.73
N ILE A 69 -13.62 -7.88 14.41
CA ILE A 69 -12.86 -8.87 13.62
C ILE A 69 -13.28 -8.74 12.15
N SER A 70 -12.29 -8.55 11.27
CA SER A 70 -12.48 -8.66 9.83
C SER A 70 -12.01 -10.04 9.40
N ILE A 71 -12.92 -10.81 8.82
CA ILE A 71 -12.67 -12.18 8.36
C ILE A 71 -12.73 -12.20 6.83
N GLN A 72 -11.68 -12.68 6.19
CA GLN A 72 -11.62 -12.85 4.75
C GLN A 72 -11.18 -14.27 4.41
N LYS A 73 -11.96 -14.95 3.55
CA LYS A 73 -11.57 -16.25 3.01
C LYS A 73 -10.61 -16.05 1.84
N GLY A 74 -9.47 -16.72 1.90
CA GLY A 74 -8.48 -16.77 0.83
C GLY A 74 -8.74 -17.91 -0.14
N GLU A 75 -7.75 -18.14 -1.01
CA GLU A 75 -7.68 -19.32 -1.87
C GLU A 75 -7.14 -20.52 -1.06
N ASP A 76 -7.33 -21.75 -1.52
CA ASP A 76 -6.77 -22.99 -0.92
C ASP A 76 -7.03 -23.20 0.58
N SER A 77 -8.27 -22.97 1.02
CA SER A 77 -8.69 -23.11 2.42
C SER A 77 -7.93 -22.21 3.38
N THR A 78 -7.46 -21.06 2.90
CA THR A 78 -6.81 -20.03 3.72
C THR A 78 -7.85 -19.10 4.32
N LEU A 79 -7.58 -18.62 5.54
CA LEU A 79 -8.39 -17.67 6.27
C LEU A 79 -7.50 -16.54 6.78
N LEU A 80 -7.87 -15.32 6.42
CA LEU A 80 -7.21 -14.11 6.86
C LEU A 80 -8.08 -13.43 7.93
N LEU A 81 -7.52 -13.30 9.13
CA LEU A 81 -8.13 -12.66 10.27
C LEU A 81 -7.42 -11.34 10.57
N ARG A 82 -8.20 -10.28 10.77
CA ARG A 82 -7.72 -8.96 11.18
C ARG A 82 -8.47 -8.50 12.39
N PHE A 83 -7.76 -8.12 13.44
CA PHE A 83 -8.34 -7.71 14.71
C PHE A 83 -7.41 -6.74 15.46
N LYS A 84 -7.81 -6.31 16.66
CA LYS A 84 -7.00 -5.42 17.50
C LYS A 84 -5.64 -6.08 17.81
N ALA A 85 -4.62 -5.25 18.05
CA ALA A 85 -3.31 -5.75 18.45
C ALA A 85 -3.42 -6.59 19.73
N VAL A 86 -2.93 -7.84 19.67
CA VAL A 86 -2.87 -8.78 20.79
C VAL A 86 -1.43 -9.15 21.15
N ASP A 87 -1.27 -9.69 22.35
CA ASP A 87 -0.03 -10.32 22.79
C ASP A 87 0.05 -11.78 22.36
N GLU A 88 1.22 -12.38 22.61
CA GLU A 88 1.49 -13.78 22.28
C GLU A 88 0.59 -14.76 23.03
N GLN A 89 0.21 -14.45 24.28
CA GLN A 89 -0.62 -15.36 25.07
C GLN A 89 -2.03 -15.47 24.47
N VAL A 90 -2.60 -14.32 24.10
CA VAL A 90 -3.89 -14.24 23.43
C VAL A 90 -3.83 -14.88 22.05
N HIS A 91 -2.76 -14.65 21.28
CA HIS A 91 -2.54 -15.34 20.01
C HIS A 91 -2.65 -16.87 20.17
N GLN A 92 -1.95 -17.46 21.15
CA GLN A 92 -1.93 -18.91 21.33
C GLN A 92 -3.32 -19.46 21.72
N ILE A 93 -4.10 -18.67 22.48
CA ILE A 93 -5.49 -19.00 22.80
C ILE A 93 -6.36 -19.02 21.53
N ILE A 94 -6.15 -18.08 20.60
CA ILE A 94 -6.90 -18.01 19.34
C ILE A 94 -6.63 -19.27 18.50
N ILE A 95 -5.36 -19.66 18.30
CA ILE A 95 -5.02 -20.88 17.54
C ILE A 95 -5.69 -22.09 18.16
N GLN A 96 -5.51 -22.29 19.47
CA GLN A 96 -6.07 -23.45 20.17
C GLN A 96 -7.60 -23.53 20.05
N LYS A 97 -8.31 -22.40 20.20
CA LYS A 97 -9.76 -22.34 20.01
C LYS A 97 -10.15 -22.69 18.57
N LEU A 98 -9.41 -22.19 17.58
CA LEU A 98 -9.71 -22.44 16.17
C LEU A 98 -9.47 -23.91 15.78
N GLU A 99 -8.39 -24.54 16.25
CA GLU A 99 -8.11 -25.96 16.03
C GLU A 99 -9.19 -26.87 16.62
N VAL A 100 -9.64 -26.57 17.85
CA VAL A 100 -10.69 -27.34 18.53
C VAL A 100 -12.02 -27.24 17.78
N VAL A 101 -12.35 -26.05 17.27
CA VAL A 101 -13.63 -25.79 16.59
C VAL A 101 -13.63 -26.31 15.16
N SER A 102 -12.49 -26.24 14.45
CA SER A 102 -12.37 -26.74 13.08
C SER A 102 -12.20 -28.25 13.02
N ASN A 103 -11.84 -28.90 14.14
CA ASN A 103 -11.53 -30.33 14.20
C ASN A 103 -10.50 -30.75 13.12
N SER A 104 -9.61 -29.83 12.78
CA SER A 104 -8.60 -29.96 11.74
C SER A 104 -7.31 -29.27 12.18
N LEU A 105 -6.17 -29.73 11.65
CA LEU A 105 -4.90 -29.07 11.87
C LEU A 105 -4.92 -27.71 11.17
N VAL A 106 -4.62 -26.66 11.94
CA VAL A 106 -4.53 -25.29 11.44
C VAL A 106 -3.06 -24.93 11.36
N GLU A 107 -2.55 -24.72 10.15
CA GLU A 107 -1.18 -24.24 9.96
C GLU A 107 -1.20 -22.71 9.91
N GLU A 108 -0.51 -22.06 10.86
CA GLU A 108 -0.28 -20.63 10.78
C GLU A 108 0.79 -20.33 9.72
N GLN A 109 0.36 -19.68 8.64
CA GLN A 109 1.26 -19.23 7.59
C GLN A 109 1.96 -17.93 7.97
N ARG A 110 1.25 -17.05 8.68
CA ARG A 110 1.76 -15.73 9.06
C ARG A 110 0.98 -15.14 10.22
N PHE A 111 1.71 -14.56 11.17
CA PHE A 111 1.17 -13.66 12.17
C PHE A 111 2.02 -12.41 12.31
N ASP A 112 1.38 -11.26 12.17
CA ASP A 112 1.98 -9.96 12.43
C ASP A 112 1.12 -9.18 13.41
N SER A 113 1.74 -8.59 14.43
CA SER A 113 1.06 -7.73 15.39
C SER A 113 1.80 -6.40 15.53
N VAL A 114 1.11 -5.30 15.24
CA VAL A 114 1.64 -3.94 15.33
C VAL A 114 0.85 -3.17 16.38
N GLY A 115 1.54 -2.73 17.43
CA GLY A 115 0.93 -1.90 18.47
C GLY A 115 0.43 -0.55 17.93
N PRO A 116 -0.64 0.03 18.50
CA PRO A 116 -1.23 1.28 18.01
C PRO A 116 -0.26 2.48 18.08
N VAL A 117 0.66 2.47 19.04
CA VAL A 117 1.72 3.49 19.15
C VAL A 117 2.69 3.40 17.97
N ILE A 118 3.13 2.19 17.64
CA ILE A 118 4.04 1.95 16.52
C ILE A 118 3.33 2.30 15.21
N GLY A 119 2.07 1.91 15.01
CA GLY A 119 1.30 2.27 13.82
C GLY A 119 1.20 3.80 13.62
N LYS A 120 0.89 4.53 14.70
CA LYS A 120 0.85 6.00 14.69
C LYS A 120 2.22 6.63 14.47
N GLU A 121 3.29 6.01 14.95
CA GLU A 121 4.65 6.47 14.69
C GLU A 121 5.04 6.24 13.23
N THR A 122 4.73 5.08 12.68
CA THR A 122 4.97 4.70 11.29
C THR A 122 4.30 5.67 10.33
N ILE A 123 3.00 5.95 10.49
CA ILE A 123 2.31 6.92 9.61
C ILE A 123 2.98 8.31 9.65
N ASN A 124 3.37 8.78 10.83
CA ASN A 124 4.06 10.06 10.99
C ASN A 124 5.44 10.06 10.33
N LYS A 125 6.20 8.97 10.48
CA LYS A 125 7.51 8.79 9.85
C LYS A 125 7.38 8.74 8.33
N THR A 126 6.39 8.01 7.82
CA THR A 126 6.08 7.91 6.39
C THR A 126 5.76 9.27 5.80
N ILE A 127 4.86 10.05 6.42
CA ILE A 127 4.52 11.40 5.95
C ILE A 127 5.77 12.30 5.95
N LYS A 128 6.54 12.31 7.04
CA LYS A 128 7.78 13.11 7.13
C LYS A 128 8.80 12.71 6.07
N ALA A 129 9.00 11.41 5.85
CA ALA A 129 9.91 10.89 4.85
C ALA A 129 9.49 11.29 3.44
N THR A 130 8.21 11.14 3.09
CA THR A 130 7.69 11.55 1.77
C THR A 130 7.88 13.04 1.54
N VAL A 131 7.52 13.90 2.50
CA VAL A 131 7.71 15.36 2.39
C VAL A 131 9.19 15.71 2.23
N LEU A 132 10.06 15.08 3.01
CA LEU A 132 11.51 15.31 2.93
C LEU A 132 12.06 14.92 1.55
N VAL A 133 11.65 13.76 1.00
CA VAL A 133 12.05 13.31 -0.34
C VAL A 133 11.59 14.30 -1.41
N LEU A 134 10.35 14.78 -1.35
CA LEU A 134 9.84 15.78 -2.30
C LEU A 134 10.68 17.07 -2.26
N ILE A 135 11.00 17.57 -1.06
CA ILE A 135 11.86 18.75 -0.90
C ILE A 135 13.26 18.50 -1.47
N MET A 136 13.86 17.33 -1.16
CA MET A 136 15.18 16.95 -1.66
C MET A 136 15.21 16.87 -3.18
N ILE A 137 14.15 16.36 -3.81
CA ILE A 137 14.03 16.31 -5.27
C ILE A 137 13.95 17.72 -5.87
N ILE A 138 13.10 18.59 -5.32
CA ILE A 138 13.00 19.98 -5.78
C ILE A 138 14.36 20.67 -5.66
N ALA A 139 15.02 20.53 -4.51
CA ALA A 139 16.33 21.13 -4.26
C ALA A 139 17.41 20.58 -5.20
N TYR A 140 17.44 19.26 -5.41
CA TYR A 140 18.37 18.58 -6.29
C TYR A 140 18.21 19.03 -7.74
N VAL A 141 16.98 19.01 -8.27
CA VAL A 141 16.70 19.44 -9.65
C VAL A 141 16.99 20.93 -9.81
N ALA A 142 16.59 21.77 -8.84
CA ALA A 142 16.90 23.20 -8.86
C ALA A 142 18.42 23.45 -8.90
N PHE A 143 19.20 22.67 -8.15
CA PHE A 143 20.66 22.73 -8.16
C PHE A 143 21.25 22.24 -9.48
N ALA A 144 20.78 21.11 -10.01
CA ALA A 144 21.23 20.54 -11.27
C ALA A 144 21.03 21.50 -12.46
N PHE A 145 19.89 22.20 -12.49
CA PHE A 145 19.54 23.16 -13.55
C PHE A 145 19.82 24.63 -13.17
N ARG A 146 20.64 24.89 -12.15
CA ARG A 146 20.94 26.26 -11.67
C ARG A 146 21.53 27.19 -12.75
N LYS A 147 22.32 26.63 -13.67
CA LYS A 147 23.00 27.37 -14.74
C LYS A 147 22.08 27.72 -15.93
N VAL A 148 20.83 27.22 -15.91
CA VAL A 148 19.83 27.39 -16.96
C VAL A 148 18.64 28.12 -16.36
N SER A 149 18.80 29.41 -16.11
CA SER A 149 17.75 30.26 -15.53
C SER A 149 16.87 30.94 -16.58
N PHE A 150 17.19 30.79 -17.87
CA PHE A 150 16.43 31.34 -18.99
C PHE A 150 15.99 30.19 -19.91
N PRO A 151 14.72 30.09 -20.33
CA PRO A 151 13.58 30.97 -20.03
C PRO A 151 12.85 30.67 -18.70
N ILE A 152 13.16 29.56 -18.03
CA ILE A 152 12.49 29.11 -16.80
C ILE A 152 13.47 29.21 -15.62
N LYS A 153 13.03 29.77 -14.48
CA LYS A 153 13.85 29.82 -13.24
C LYS A 153 14.16 28.41 -12.75
N SER A 154 15.38 28.15 -12.27
CA SER A 154 15.85 26.81 -11.89
C SER A 154 14.96 26.07 -10.88
N TRP A 155 14.39 26.76 -9.89
CA TRP A 155 13.46 26.13 -8.93
C TRP A 155 12.15 25.63 -9.57
N ARG A 156 11.71 26.24 -10.67
CA ARG A 156 10.50 25.81 -11.38
C ARG A 156 10.70 24.45 -12.06
N TYR A 157 11.92 24.11 -12.48
CA TYR A 157 12.21 22.76 -13.00
C TYR A 157 11.97 21.69 -11.93
N GLY A 158 12.42 21.94 -10.69
CA GLY A 158 12.16 21.02 -9.57
C GLY A 158 10.68 20.86 -9.27
N LEU A 159 9.92 21.97 -9.28
CA LEU A 159 8.47 21.91 -9.09
C LEU A 159 7.77 21.16 -10.22
N ILE A 160 8.14 21.41 -11.48
CA ILE A 160 7.57 20.70 -12.65
C ILE A 160 7.88 19.22 -12.55
N ALA A 161 9.11 18.82 -12.21
CA ALA A 161 9.48 17.42 -12.04
C ALA A 161 8.59 16.73 -11.00
N VAL A 162 8.38 17.35 -9.84
CA VAL A 162 7.48 16.80 -8.81
C VAL A 162 6.03 16.69 -9.32
N ILE A 163 5.50 17.72 -9.98
CA ILE A 163 4.12 17.70 -10.51
C ILE A 163 3.95 16.58 -11.56
N THR A 164 4.91 16.44 -12.47
CA THR A 164 4.88 15.37 -13.48
C THR A 164 4.97 14.00 -12.81
N SER A 165 5.81 13.81 -11.80
CA SER A 165 5.89 12.53 -11.10
C SER A 165 4.66 12.20 -10.25
N PHE A 166 3.92 13.21 -9.76
CA PHE A 166 2.63 12.98 -9.10
C PHE A 166 1.62 12.32 -10.03
N HIS A 167 1.61 12.70 -11.33
CA HIS A 167 0.74 12.07 -12.31
C HIS A 167 0.98 10.55 -12.39
N ASP A 168 2.25 10.14 -12.46
CA ASP A 168 2.61 8.72 -12.60
C ASP A 168 2.30 7.91 -11.33
N VAL A 169 2.57 8.49 -10.15
CA VAL A 169 2.25 7.87 -8.85
C VAL A 169 0.74 7.73 -8.68
N ILE A 170 -0.07 8.73 -9.06
CA ILE A 170 -1.53 8.65 -8.98
C ILE A 170 -2.07 7.55 -9.90
N ILE A 171 -1.54 7.42 -11.11
CA ILE A 171 -1.96 6.34 -12.01
C ILE A 171 -1.69 4.98 -11.37
N ALA A 172 -0.48 4.77 -10.86
CA ALA A 172 -0.09 3.53 -10.20
C ALA A 172 -0.97 3.23 -8.98
N LEU A 173 -1.17 4.23 -8.10
CA LEU A 173 -2.02 4.08 -6.91
C LEU A 173 -3.48 3.81 -7.28
N GLY A 174 -4.02 4.41 -8.34
CA GLY A 174 -5.39 4.15 -8.79
C GLY A 174 -5.58 2.71 -9.26
N ILE A 175 -4.61 2.15 -9.98
CA ILE A 175 -4.62 0.73 -10.38
C ILE A 175 -4.54 -0.17 -9.14
N PHE A 176 -3.62 0.13 -8.21
CA PHE A 176 -3.50 -0.61 -6.96
C PHE A 176 -4.75 -0.52 -6.08
N SER A 177 -5.43 0.63 -6.05
CA SER A 177 -6.67 0.82 -5.30
C SER A 177 -7.77 -0.15 -5.77
N VAL A 178 -7.93 -0.30 -7.08
CA VAL A 178 -8.86 -1.29 -7.66
C VAL A 178 -8.45 -2.71 -7.29
N TYR A 179 -7.15 -3.04 -7.43
CA TYR A 179 -6.63 -4.37 -7.11
C TYR A 179 -6.85 -4.74 -5.64
N LEU A 180 -6.53 -3.82 -4.72
CA LEU A 180 -6.70 -4.01 -3.29
C LEU A 180 -8.17 -4.16 -2.91
N TYR A 181 -9.07 -3.40 -3.53
CA TYR A 181 -10.50 -3.54 -3.30
C TYR A 181 -11.03 -4.94 -3.67
N PHE A 182 -10.67 -5.46 -4.84
CA PHE A 182 -11.13 -6.80 -5.27
C PHE A 182 -10.47 -7.94 -4.49
N LYS A 183 -9.22 -7.77 -4.05
CA LYS A 183 -8.50 -8.78 -3.26
C LYS A 183 -8.65 -8.60 -1.74
N GLY A 184 -9.38 -7.59 -1.26
CA GLY A 184 -9.48 -7.24 0.16
C GLY A 184 -8.11 -6.96 0.82
N GLY A 185 -7.17 -6.48 0.02
CA GLY A 185 -5.81 -6.15 0.46
C GLY A 185 -5.75 -4.78 1.13
N GLU A 186 -4.62 -4.52 1.80
CA GLU A 186 -4.38 -3.26 2.51
C GLU A 186 -3.05 -2.62 2.09
N VAL A 187 -2.98 -1.31 2.27
CA VAL A 187 -1.77 -0.51 2.06
C VAL A 187 -0.90 -0.59 3.30
N GLY A 188 0.28 -1.20 3.14
CA GLY A 188 1.38 -1.18 4.11
C GLY A 188 2.52 -0.25 3.70
N VAL A 189 3.60 -0.26 4.45
CA VAL A 189 4.81 0.55 4.17
C VAL A 189 5.39 0.22 2.79
N SER A 190 5.26 -1.02 2.33
CA SER A 190 5.75 -1.49 1.03
C SER A 190 5.15 -0.73 -0.16
N ILE A 191 3.86 -0.40 -0.12
CA ILE A 191 3.21 0.38 -1.19
C ILE A 191 3.73 1.82 -1.22
N VAL A 192 4.06 2.38 -0.05
CA VAL A 192 4.66 3.71 0.03
C VAL A 192 6.09 3.69 -0.52
N ALA A 193 6.88 2.67 -0.16
CA ALA A 193 8.21 2.48 -0.72
C ALA A 193 8.17 2.32 -2.24
N ALA A 194 7.26 1.49 -2.76
CA ALA A 194 7.05 1.33 -4.21
C ALA A 194 6.67 2.65 -4.89
N SER A 195 5.80 3.45 -4.26
CA SER A 195 5.39 4.77 -4.76
C SER A 195 6.58 5.74 -4.83
N LEU A 196 7.43 5.77 -3.80
CA LEU A 196 8.65 6.59 -3.80
C LEU A 196 9.66 6.12 -4.86
N THR A 197 9.74 4.82 -5.13
CA THR A 197 10.57 4.27 -6.20
C THR A 197 10.07 4.70 -7.58
N ILE A 198 8.76 4.61 -7.84
CA ILE A 198 8.14 5.10 -9.09
C ILE A 198 8.44 6.60 -9.26
N LEU A 199 8.28 7.37 -8.18
CA LEU A 199 8.58 8.79 -8.17
C LEU A 199 10.05 9.05 -8.54
N GLY A 200 10.99 8.30 -7.97
CA GLY A 200 12.43 8.42 -8.29
C GLY A 200 12.75 8.16 -9.76
N TYR A 201 12.18 7.10 -10.35
CA TYR A 201 12.34 6.81 -11.78
C TYR A 201 11.70 7.88 -12.67
N SER A 202 10.47 8.31 -12.35
CA SER A 202 9.76 9.37 -13.10
C SER A 202 10.53 10.70 -13.09
N VAL A 203 11.12 11.07 -11.95
CA VAL A 203 11.98 12.25 -11.84
C VAL A 203 13.23 12.10 -12.70
N ASN A 204 13.88 10.93 -12.70
CA ASN A 204 15.05 10.68 -13.53
C ASN A 204 14.74 10.86 -15.02
N ASP A 205 13.62 10.31 -15.50
CA ASP A 205 13.17 10.46 -16.88
C ASP A 205 12.91 11.94 -17.23
N THR A 206 12.29 12.67 -16.30
CA THR A 206 12.04 14.11 -16.47
C THR A 206 13.35 14.91 -16.55
N ILE A 207 14.35 14.56 -15.74
CA ILE A 207 15.68 15.20 -15.78
C ILE A 207 16.36 14.97 -17.13
N VAL A 208 16.31 13.75 -17.69
CA VAL A 208 16.87 13.46 -19.02
C VAL A 208 16.22 14.32 -20.10
N VAL A 209 14.90 14.51 -20.04
CA VAL A 209 14.17 15.39 -20.97
C VAL A 209 14.59 16.85 -20.79
N PHE A 210 14.68 17.34 -19.55
CA PHE A 210 15.16 18.69 -19.28
C PHE A 210 16.60 18.91 -19.77
N ASP A 211 17.46 17.90 -19.67
CA ASP A 211 18.84 17.96 -20.15
C ASP A 211 18.90 18.14 -21.67
N ARG A 212 18.08 17.39 -22.42
CA ARG A 212 17.95 17.55 -23.88
C ARG A 212 17.41 18.92 -24.28
N ILE A 213 16.41 19.43 -23.55
CA ILE A 213 15.89 20.80 -23.78
C ILE A 213 17.00 21.83 -23.53
N ARG A 214 17.80 21.66 -22.47
CA ARG A 214 18.95 22.52 -22.20
C ARG A 214 19.95 22.49 -23.35
N GLU A 215 20.36 21.31 -23.81
CA GLU A 215 21.33 21.19 -24.91
C GLU A 215 20.84 21.92 -26.17
N ASN A 216 19.56 21.76 -26.51
CA ASN A 216 18.96 22.41 -27.67
C ASN A 216 18.82 23.94 -27.53
N LEU A 217 18.70 24.47 -26.30
CA LEU A 217 18.67 25.92 -26.05
C LEU A 217 20.06 26.57 -26.06
N LEU A 218 21.12 25.77 -25.86
CA LEU A 218 22.51 26.22 -25.88
C LEU A 218 23.17 26.10 -27.26
N ARG A 219 22.53 25.40 -28.20
CA ARG A 219 22.88 25.40 -29.63
C ARG A 219 22.25 26.60 -30.33
#